data_AF-A0A3N4M5D7-F1
#
_entry.id   AF-A0A3N4M5D7-F1
#
_cell.length_a   1.000
_cell.length_b   1.000
_cell.length_c   1.000
_cell.angle_alpha   90.00
_cell.angle_beta   90.00
_cell.angle_gamma   90.00
#
_symmetry.space_group_name_H-M   'P 1'
#
loop_
_entity.id
_entity.type
_entity.pdbx_description
1 polymer ?
#
loop_
_entity_poly.entity_id
_entity_poly.type
_entity_poly.pdbx_seq_one_letter_code
_entity_poly.pdbx_strand_id
1 'polypeptide(L)'
;MSEPNLSTVQLNTLLAEPDEPVAPVTQKKRLTDFEKGKITLLYEQGCGYGQIASHIGRPKSTIQNFIQRYIERGTHANKPHPGRQKKISKFTEDAVLAFIEDDASIS
;
A
#
# COMPACT_ATOMS: atom_id res chain seq x y z
N MET A 1 9.97 -10.74 59.53
CA MET A 1 9.09 -11.11 58.40
C MET A 1 8.03 -10.02 58.31
N SER A 2 8.13 -9.10 57.35
CA SER A 2 7.20 -7.98 57.19
C SER A 2 6.58 -8.09 55.80
N GLU A 3 5.26 -8.26 55.78
CA GLU A 3 4.46 -8.37 54.58
C GLU A 3 4.35 -7.02 53.86
N PRO A 4 4.32 -6.99 52.52
CA PRO A 4 4.08 -5.77 51.77
C PRO A 4 2.60 -5.35 51.82
N ASN A 5 2.40 -4.04 52.07
CA ASN A 5 1.14 -3.35 52.31
C ASN A 5 0.27 -3.25 51.03
N LEU A 6 -1.03 -3.51 51.18
CA LEU A 6 -2.05 -3.75 50.14
C LEU A 6 -2.52 -2.49 49.36
N SER A 7 -1.82 -1.36 49.38
CA SER A 7 -2.35 -0.08 48.87
C SER A 7 -1.95 0.32 47.44
N THR A 8 -1.11 -0.45 46.74
CA THR A 8 -0.66 -0.08 45.38
C THR A 8 -1.44 -0.77 44.26
N VAL A 9 -2.16 -1.86 44.56
CA VAL A 9 -2.84 -2.69 43.54
C VAL A 9 -4.25 -2.15 43.20
N GLN A 10 -4.82 -1.26 44.01
CA GLN A 10 -6.22 -0.84 43.86
C GLN A 10 -6.48 0.48 43.13
N LEU A 11 -5.46 1.27 42.74
CA LEU A 11 -5.69 2.54 42.01
C LEU A 11 -5.60 2.43 40.48
N ASN A 12 -5.03 1.35 39.93
CA ASN A 12 -4.88 1.19 38.48
C ASN A 12 -5.96 0.32 37.80
N THR A 13 -6.99 -0.08 38.54
CA THR A 13 -8.03 -1.02 38.04
C THR A 13 -9.38 -0.34 37.75
N LEU A 14 -9.50 0.99 37.98
CA LEU A 14 -10.78 1.71 37.91
C LEU A 14 -10.86 2.80 36.81
N LEU A 15 -9.92 2.81 35.86
CA LEU A 15 -9.96 3.63 34.63
C LEU A 15 -9.93 2.78 33.35
N ALA A 16 -10.31 1.50 33.44
CA ALA A 16 -10.57 0.69 32.26
C ALA A 16 -11.92 1.12 31.67
N GLU A 17 -11.90 2.16 30.84
CA GLU A 17 -12.98 2.39 29.88
C GLU A 17 -13.13 1.11 29.04
N PRO A 18 -14.35 0.55 28.87
CA PRO A 18 -14.56 -0.55 27.95
C PRO A 18 -14.48 0.01 26.53
N ASP A 19 -13.27 0.26 26.06
CA ASP A 19 -13.04 0.47 24.64
C ASP A 19 -13.31 -0.88 23.98
N GLU A 20 -14.38 -0.90 23.18
CA GLU A 20 -14.77 -1.99 22.29
C GLU A 20 -13.52 -2.64 21.67
N PRO A 21 -13.51 -3.96 21.39
CA PRO A 21 -12.45 -4.55 20.58
C PRO A 21 -12.56 -3.99 19.15
N VAL A 22 -12.04 -2.79 18.92
CA VAL A 22 -11.81 -2.24 17.59
C VAL A 22 -10.70 -3.10 17.01
N ALA A 23 -11.09 -4.13 16.28
CA ALA A 23 -10.20 -4.95 15.48
C ALA A 23 -9.23 -3.99 14.75
N PRO A 24 -7.90 -4.17 14.85
CA PRO A 24 -6.99 -3.26 14.20
C PRO A 24 -7.31 -3.28 12.70
N VAL A 25 -7.78 -2.15 12.17
CA VAL A 25 -8.00 -1.96 10.75
C VAL A 25 -6.62 -2.00 10.10
N THR A 26 -6.16 -3.20 9.75
CA THR A 26 -4.82 -3.44 9.20
C THR A 26 -4.78 -2.96 7.76
N GLN A 27 -4.78 -1.63 7.57
CA GLN A 27 -4.46 -1.06 6.28
C GLN A 27 -3.04 -1.52 5.91
N LYS A 28 -2.96 -2.41 4.91
CA LYS A 28 -1.69 -2.96 4.42
C LYS A 28 -0.81 -1.80 3.95
N LYS A 29 0.16 -1.40 4.77
CA LYS A 29 1.08 -0.30 4.47
C LYS A 29 1.87 -0.63 3.20
N ARG A 30 1.63 0.12 2.13
CA ARG A 30 2.36 -0.02 0.86
C ARG A 30 3.84 0.34 1.07
N LEU A 31 4.68 -0.19 0.18
CA LEU A 31 6.08 0.22 0.10
C LEU A 31 6.16 1.66 -0.37
N THR A 32 6.90 2.48 0.37
CA THR A 32 7.24 3.86 -0.04
C THR A 32 8.27 3.83 -1.16
N ASP A 33 8.38 4.91 -1.93
CA ASP A 33 9.36 4.93 -3.04
C ASP A 33 10.80 4.88 -2.54
N PHE A 34 11.08 5.41 -1.34
CA PHE A 34 12.37 5.26 -0.68
C PHE A 34 12.68 3.80 -0.34
N GLU A 35 11.71 3.07 0.24
CA GLU A 35 11.86 1.65 0.53
C GLU A 35 12.10 0.85 -0.75
N LYS A 36 11.36 1.15 -1.83
CA LYS A 36 11.55 0.51 -3.13
C LYS A 36 12.96 0.72 -3.67
N GLY A 37 13.45 1.96 -3.68
CA GLY A 37 14.80 2.30 -4.12
C GLY A 37 15.87 1.53 -3.33
N LYS A 38 15.72 1.46 -2.01
CA LYS A 38 16.62 0.69 -1.14
C LYS A 38 16.60 -0.81 -1.44
N ILE A 39 15.42 -1.40 -1.73
CA ILE A 39 15.31 -2.81 -2.12
C ILE A 39 16.06 -3.07 -3.42
N THR A 40 15.85 -2.24 -4.44
CA THR A 40 16.53 -2.39 -5.74
C THR A 40 18.05 -2.32 -5.58
N LEU A 41 18.56 -1.33 -4.85
CA LEU A 41 20.00 -1.18 -4.63
C LEU A 41 20.61 -2.40 -3.90
N LEU A 42 19.97 -2.88 -2.84
CA LEU A 42 20.46 -4.06 -2.11
C LEU A 42 20.37 -5.35 -2.95
N TYR A 43 19.35 -5.46 -3.81
CA TYR A 43 19.24 -6.59 -4.73
C TYR A 43 20.33 -6.56 -5.81
N GLU A 44 20.61 -5.40 -6.39
CA GLU A 44 21.70 -5.20 -7.36
C GLU A 44 23.08 -5.48 -6.74
N GLN A 45 23.25 -5.21 -5.45
CA GLN A 45 24.44 -5.59 -4.66
C GLN A 45 24.54 -7.10 -4.39
N GLY A 46 23.55 -7.90 -4.78
CA GLY A 46 23.55 -9.35 -4.61
C GLY A 46 23.08 -9.82 -3.23
N CYS A 47 22.45 -8.95 -2.41
CA CYS A 47 21.92 -9.38 -1.12
C CYS A 47 20.74 -10.36 -1.28
N GLY A 48 20.68 -11.37 -0.42
CA GLY A 48 19.57 -12.32 -0.40
C GLY A 48 18.27 -11.71 0.13
N TYR A 49 17.12 -12.23 -0.30
CA TYR A 49 15.80 -11.69 0.08
C TYR A 49 15.56 -11.60 1.60
N GLY A 50 16.10 -12.56 2.37
CA GLY A 50 15.99 -12.55 3.83
C GLY A 50 16.79 -11.41 4.48
N GLN A 51 17.99 -11.12 3.97
CA GLN A 51 18.81 -10.01 4.45
C GLN A 51 18.14 -8.67 4.14
N ILE A 52 17.63 -8.51 2.91
CA ILE A 52 16.89 -7.32 2.49
C ILE A 52 15.65 -7.11 3.39
N ALA A 53 14.91 -8.18 3.66
CA ALA A 53 13.74 -8.15 4.54
C ALA A 53 14.10 -7.63 5.95
N SER A 54 15.19 -8.13 6.55
CA SER A 54 15.69 -7.69 7.84
C SER A 54 16.16 -6.22 7.84
N HIS A 55 16.83 -5.78 6.78
CA HIS A 55 17.33 -4.39 6.67
C HIS A 55 16.23 -3.33 6.47
N ILE A 56 15.05 -3.74 6.02
CA ILE A 56 13.95 -2.83 5.67
C ILE A 56 12.76 -2.99 6.63
N GLY A 57 12.70 -4.09 7.40
CA GLY A 57 11.60 -4.36 8.31
C GLY A 57 10.31 -4.76 7.59
N ARG A 58 10.43 -5.45 6.45
CA ARG A 58 9.29 -5.90 5.63
C ARG A 58 9.32 -7.42 5.47
N PRO A 59 8.16 -8.08 5.32
CA PRO A 59 8.12 -9.53 5.12
C PRO A 59 8.91 -9.97 3.89
N LYS A 60 9.60 -11.12 3.98
CA LYS A 60 10.35 -11.71 2.87
C LYS A 60 9.49 -11.89 1.60
N SER A 61 8.23 -12.31 1.76
CA SER A 61 7.29 -12.47 0.65
C SER A 61 7.03 -11.15 -0.09
N THR A 62 6.95 -10.03 0.64
CA THR A 62 6.79 -8.70 0.04
C THR A 62 8.02 -8.30 -0.77
N ILE A 63 9.22 -8.57 -0.24
CA ILE A 63 10.49 -8.33 -0.94
C ILE A 63 10.56 -9.17 -2.22
N GLN A 64 10.26 -10.47 -2.12
CA GLN A 64 10.27 -11.39 -3.26
C GLN A 64 9.27 -10.94 -4.35
N ASN A 65 8.02 -10.64 -3.97
CA ASN A 65 7.01 -10.17 -4.91
C ASN A 65 7.34 -8.80 -5.52
N PHE A 66 8.06 -7.96 -4.79
CA PHE A 66 8.54 -6.69 -5.33
C PHE A 66 9.66 -6.91 -6.36
N ILE A 67 10.68 -7.69 -6.02
CA ILE A 67 11.84 -7.96 -6.89
C ILE A 67 11.39 -8.70 -8.15
N GLN A 68 10.51 -9.69 -8.05
CA GLN A 68 9.97 -10.40 -9.21
C GLN A 68 9.32 -9.43 -10.21
N ARG A 69 8.46 -8.53 -9.71
CA ARG A 69 7.81 -7.51 -10.55
C ARG A 69 8.78 -6.43 -11.04
N TYR A 70 9.90 -6.21 -10.36
CA TYR A 70 10.94 -5.30 -10.79
C TYR A 70 11.72 -5.91 -11.96
N ILE A 71 12.10 -7.19 -11.87
CA ILE A 71 12.76 -7.94 -12.95
C ILE A 71 11.87 -7.98 -14.20
N GLU A 72 10.58 -8.27 -14.04
CA GLU A 72 9.64 -8.37 -15.17
C GLU A 72 9.39 -7.03 -15.89
N ARG A 73 9.38 -5.91 -15.15
CA ARG A 73 8.99 -4.60 -15.68
C ARG A 73 10.16 -3.64 -15.91
N GLY A 74 11.33 -3.93 -15.34
CA GLY A 74 12.49 -3.02 -15.31
C GLY A 74 12.30 -1.75 -14.48
N THR A 75 11.19 -1.61 -13.74
CA THR A 75 10.88 -0.40 -12.97
C THR A 75 10.22 -0.70 -11.63
N HIS A 76 10.55 0.12 -10.63
CA HIS A 76 9.92 0.09 -9.30
C HIS A 76 8.65 0.96 -9.22
N ALA A 77 8.25 1.63 -10.30
CA ALA A 77 7.03 2.43 -10.34
C ALA A 77 5.77 1.56 -10.19
N ASN A 78 4.77 2.08 -9.48
CA ASN A 78 3.48 1.41 -9.39
C ASN A 78 2.71 1.66 -10.69
N LYS A 79 2.22 0.59 -11.33
CA LYS A 79 1.34 0.72 -12.50
C LYS A 79 0.00 1.31 -12.03
N PRO A 80 -0.56 2.30 -12.75
CA PRO A 80 -1.91 2.76 -12.45
C PRO A 80 -2.89 1.58 -12.60
N HIS A 81 -3.93 1.58 -11.77
CA HIS A 81 -5.01 0.60 -11.92
C HIS A 81 -5.65 0.85 -13.29
N PRO A 82 -5.89 -0.16 -14.14
CA PRO A 82 -6.43 0.01 -15.50
C PRO A 82 -7.85 0.59 -15.56
N GLY A 83 -8.40 1.06 -14.44
CA GLY A 83 -9.77 1.57 -14.34
C GLY A 83 -10.81 0.51 -14.72
N ARG A 84 -12.06 0.97 -14.80
CA ARG A 84 -13.14 0.20 -15.41
C ARG A 84 -13.12 0.46 -16.91
N GLN A 85 -13.16 -0.59 -17.72
CA GLN A 85 -13.27 -0.43 -19.18
C GLN A 85 -14.55 0.34 -19.54
N LYS A 86 -14.42 1.30 -20.44
CA LYS A 86 -15.58 2.02 -20.98
C LYS A 86 -16.37 1.10 -21.91
N LYS A 87 -17.69 1.24 -21.91
CA LYS A 87 -18.60 0.46 -22.79
C LYS A 87 -18.52 0.93 -24.24
N ILE A 88 -18.25 2.21 -24.46
CA ILE A 88 -18.16 2.82 -25.77
C ILE A 88 -16.70 2.98 -26.19
N SER A 89 -16.46 2.82 -27.49
CA SER A 89 -15.12 2.99 -28.06
C SER A 89 -14.79 4.47 -28.23
N LYS A 90 -13.50 4.80 -28.21
CA LYS A 90 -13.04 6.18 -28.44
C LYS A 90 -13.51 6.71 -29.81
N PHE A 91 -13.49 5.86 -30.84
CA PHE A 91 -13.96 6.22 -32.17
C PHE A 91 -15.44 6.66 -32.16
N THR A 92 -16.27 5.96 -31.38
CA THR A 92 -17.69 6.32 -31.23
C THR A 92 -17.85 7.63 -30.46
N GLU A 93 -17.03 7.86 -29.41
CA GLU A 93 -17.02 9.13 -28.66
C GLU A 93 -16.66 10.31 -29.60
N ASP A 94 -15.61 10.15 -30.40
CA ASP A 94 -15.12 11.17 -31.34
C ASP A 94 -16.17 11.48 -32.42
N ALA A 95 -16.87 10.46 -32.95
CA ALA A 95 -17.92 10.65 -33.94
C ALA A 95 -19.15 11.39 -33.39
N VAL A 96 -19.54 11.13 -32.13
CA VAL A 96 -20.65 11.84 -31.47
C VAL A 96 -20.27 13.30 -31.19
N LEU A 97 -19.03 13.56 -30.78
CA LEU A 97 -18.54 14.92 -30.56
C LEU A 97 -18.54 15.75 -31.85
N ALA A 98 -18.02 15.19 -32.95
CA ALA A 98 -18.02 15.86 -34.25
C ALA A 98 -19.44 16.21 -34.71
N PHE A 99 -20.39 15.28 -34.54
CA PHE A 99 -21.79 15.53 -34.88
C PHE A 99 -22.39 16.71 -34.08
N ILE A 100 -22.08 16.81 -32.78
CA ILE A 100 -22.55 17.91 -31.93
C ILE A 100 -21.89 19.24 -32.34
N GLU A 101 -20.62 19.24 -32.69
CA GLU A 101 -19.88 20.44 -33.14
C GLU A 101 -20.42 20.95 -34.49
N ASP A 102 -20.74 20.06 -35.41
CA ASP A 102 -21.35 20.38 -36.70
C ASP A 102 -22.75 21.00 -36.48
N ASP A 103 -23.60 20.44 -35.62
CA ASP A 103 -24.92 21.01 -35.30
C ASP A 103 -24.81 22.38 -34.58
N ALA A 104 -23.83 22.52 -33.67
CA ALA A 104 -23.65 23.75 -32.89
C ALA A 104 -23.10 24.92 -33.72
N SER A 105 -22.43 24.64 -34.84
CA SER A 105 -21.91 25.67 -35.77
C SER A 105 -22.95 26.12 -36.81
N ILE A 106 -24.14 25.51 -36.81
CA ILE A 106 -25.27 25.86 -37.69
C ILE A 106 -26.31 26.77 -36.98
N SER A 107 -26.14 27.05 -35.68
CA SER A 107 -26.98 27.99 -34.89
C SER A 107 -26.30 29.34 -34.67
#